data_AF-A0A545SKP5-F1
#
_entry.id   AF-A0A545SKP5-F1
#
_cell.length_a   1.000
_cell.length_b   1.000
_cell.length_c   1.000
_cell.angle_alpha   90.00
_cell.angle_beta   90.00
_cell.angle_gamma   90.00
#
_symmetry.space_group_name_H-M   'P 1'
#
loop_
_entity.id
_entity.type
_entity.pdbx_description
1 polymer ?
#
loop_
_entity_poly.entity_id
_entity_poly.type
_entity_poly.pdbx_seq_one_letter_code
_entity_poly.pdbx_strand_id
1 'polypeptide(L)'
;MAFRLLTLSNGHLSLEFEDADVATVSKGIKDYFGRPKVQKSILYDLLEFGGGEFIYYHEWDPCLIAQSETGNEVLRALYYNFTGDC
;
A
#
# COMPACT_ATOMS: atom_id res chain seq x y z
N MET A 1 15.23 -6.08 -0.37
CA MET A 1 14.99 -4.62 -0.29
C MET A 1 14.96 -3.98 -1.67
N ALA A 2 13.77 -3.61 -2.10
CA ALA A 2 13.46 -2.28 -2.64
C ALA A 2 11.94 -2.16 -2.61
N PHE A 3 11.40 -1.18 -1.86
CA PHE A 3 10.04 -0.74 -2.13
C PHE A 3 9.95 -0.34 -3.60
N ARG A 4 8.89 -0.73 -4.28
CA ARG A 4 8.67 -0.34 -5.68
C ARG A 4 7.28 0.22 -5.83
N LEU A 5 7.19 1.34 -6.53
CA LEU A 5 5.93 1.94 -6.90
C LEU A 5 5.72 1.74 -8.40
N LEU A 6 4.79 0.85 -8.76
CA LEU A 6 4.47 0.51 -10.13
C LEU A 6 3.20 1.22 -10.57
N THR A 7 3.21 1.78 -11.78
CA THR A 7 1.98 2.25 -12.43
C THR A 7 1.35 1.11 -13.20
N LEU A 8 0.12 0.75 -12.85
CA LEU A 8 -0.67 -0.28 -13.52
C LEU A 8 -1.32 0.27 -14.80
N SER A 9 -1.75 -0.63 -15.68
CA SER A 9 -2.36 -0.27 -16.99
C SER A 9 -3.65 0.54 -16.87
N ASN A 10 -4.32 0.48 -15.71
CA ASN A 10 -5.52 1.27 -15.39
C ASN A 10 -5.21 2.64 -14.76
N GLY A 11 -3.94 3.02 -14.62
CA GLY A 11 -3.52 4.29 -14.03
C GLY A 11 -3.45 4.30 -12.50
N HIS A 12 -3.79 3.19 -11.83
CA HIS A 12 -3.58 3.03 -10.40
C HIS A 12 -2.14 2.64 -10.08
N LEU A 13 -1.74 2.87 -8.84
CA LEU A 13 -0.43 2.50 -8.34
C LEU A 13 -0.48 1.20 -7.53
N SER A 14 0.58 0.41 -7.66
CA SER A 14 0.87 -0.73 -6.79
C SER A 14 2.16 -0.46 -6.03
N LEU A 15 2.09 -0.52 -4.70
CA LEU A 15 3.26 -0.50 -3.83
C LEU A 15 3.65 -1.94 -3.52
N GLU A 16 4.75 -2.40 -4.12
CA GLU A 16 5.31 -3.74 -3.94
C GLU A 16 6.42 -3.71 -2.88
N PHE A 17 6.47 -4.72 -2.03
CA PHE A 17 7.45 -4.86 -0.94
C PHE A 17 7.70 -6.34 -0.59
N GLU A 18 8.71 -6.60 0.23
CA GLU A 18 9.04 -7.97 0.67
C GLU A 18 8.24 -8.36 1.92
N ASP A 19 8.05 -9.66 2.18
CA ASP A 19 7.36 -10.16 3.38
C ASP A 19 7.95 -9.61 4.69
N ALA A 20 9.29 -9.48 4.74
CA ALA A 20 10.02 -8.88 5.86
C ALA A 20 9.62 -7.42 6.14
N ASP A 21 9.09 -6.71 5.14
CA ASP A 21 8.69 -5.30 5.23
C ASP A 21 7.21 -5.11 5.56
N VAL A 22 6.41 -6.18 5.67
CA VAL A 22 4.96 -6.10 6.01
C VAL A 22 4.74 -5.33 7.32
N ALA A 23 5.56 -5.58 8.33
CA ALA A 23 5.49 -4.88 9.60
C ALA A 23 5.83 -3.38 9.46
N THR A 24 6.81 -3.05 8.60
CA THR A 24 7.20 -1.68 8.28
C THR A 24 6.08 -0.93 7.57
N VAL A 25 5.45 -1.56 6.57
CA VAL A 25 4.31 -0.99 5.85
C VAL A 25 3.11 -0.78 6.78
N SER A 26 2.76 -1.80 7.57
CA SER A 26 1.67 -1.70 8.54
C SER A 26 1.90 -0.57 9.55
N LYS A 27 3.14 -0.42 10.04
CA LYS A 27 3.52 0.69 10.91
C LYS A 27 3.43 2.03 10.19
N GLY A 28 3.95 2.15 8.96
CA GLY A 28 3.87 3.37 8.16
C GLY A 28 2.43 3.81 7.91
N ILE A 29 1.53 2.88 7.55
CA ILE A 29 0.10 3.19 7.40
C ILE A 29 -0.46 3.75 8.71
N LYS A 30 -0.17 3.10 9.83
CA LYS A 30 -0.67 3.49 11.14
C LYS A 30 -0.16 4.86 11.60
N ASP A 31 1.12 5.14 11.38
CA ASP A 31 1.78 6.36 11.84
C ASP A 31 1.32 7.59 11.02
N TYR A 32 1.09 7.42 9.72
CA TYR A 32 0.73 8.53 8.82
C TYR A 32 -0.78 8.72 8.62
N PHE A 33 -1.55 7.63 8.61
CA PHE A 33 -2.96 7.64 8.23
C PHE A 33 -3.89 7.08 9.31
N GLY A 34 -3.35 6.64 10.44
CA GLY A 34 -4.10 5.99 11.51
C GLY A 34 -4.42 4.53 11.22
N ARG A 35 -5.27 3.93 12.05
CA ARG A 35 -5.59 2.49 11.90
C ARG A 35 -6.43 2.27 10.64
N PRO A 36 -6.00 1.40 9.70
CA PRO A 36 -6.81 1.07 8.54
C PRO A 36 -8.06 0.30 8.97
N LYS A 37 -9.17 0.51 8.27
CA LYS A 37 -10.25 -0.48 8.27
C LYS A 37 -9.83 -1.64 7.38
N VAL A 38 -10.10 -2.86 7.82
CA VAL A 38 -9.71 -4.07 7.10
C VAL A 38 -10.93 -4.96 6.92
N GLN A 39 -11.22 -5.31 5.68
CA GLN A 39 -12.18 -6.35 5.33
C GLN A 39 -11.43 -7.51 4.69
N LYS A 40 -11.43 -8.66 5.37
CA LYS A 40 -10.72 -9.84 4.91
C LYS A 40 -11.51 -10.59 3.84
N SER A 41 -10.82 -11.06 2.80
CA SER A 41 -11.38 -12.00 1.82
C SER A 41 -10.44 -13.19 1.62
N ILE A 42 -10.90 -14.21 0.88
CA ILE A 42 -10.15 -15.45 0.67
C ILE A 42 -8.86 -15.21 -0.12
N LEU A 43 -8.86 -14.24 -1.04
CA LEU A 43 -7.77 -13.99 -1.99
C LEU A 43 -6.98 -12.71 -1.70
N TYR A 44 -7.60 -11.75 -1.03
CA TYR A 44 -7.01 -10.45 -0.72
C TYR A 44 -7.75 -9.80 0.45
N ASP A 45 -7.10 -8.83 1.09
CA ASP A 45 -7.75 -7.95 2.05
C ASP A 45 -8.08 -6.62 1.38
N LEU A 46 -9.25 -6.05 1.71
CA LEU A 46 -9.58 -4.68 1.38
C LEU A 46 -9.21 -3.79 2.57
N LEU A 47 -8.46 -2.73 2.29
CA LEU A 47 -8.06 -1.75 3.28
C LEU A 47 -8.61 -0.38 2.92
N GLU A 48 -9.06 0.35 3.94
CA GLU A 48 -9.39 1.76 3.84
C GLU A 48 -8.54 2.56 4.82
N PHE A 49 -7.78 3.54 4.32
CA PHE A 49 -7.00 4.49 5.12
C PHE A 49 -6.64 5.73 4.30
N GLY A 50 -6.34 6.86 4.95
CA GLY A 50 -5.92 8.08 4.25
C GLY A 50 -6.94 8.61 3.22
N GLY A 51 -8.21 8.22 3.33
CA GLY A 51 -9.26 8.53 2.34
C GLY A 51 -9.24 7.69 1.06
N GLY A 52 -8.33 6.72 0.95
CA GLY A 52 -8.24 5.79 -0.17
C GLY A 52 -8.74 4.38 0.16
N GLU A 53 -9.02 3.63 -0.91
CA GLU A 53 -9.35 2.20 -0.89
C GLU A 53 -8.20 1.42 -1.54
N PHE A 54 -7.84 0.30 -0.95
CA PHE A 54 -6.70 -0.51 -1.37
C PHE A 54 -7.03 -1.99 -1.35
N ILE A 55 -6.48 -2.71 -2.32
CA ILE A 55 -6.40 -4.16 -2.28
C ILE A 55 -5.02 -4.53 -1.77
N TYR A 56 -4.96 -5.35 -0.72
CA TYR A 56 -3.74 -5.96 -0.24
C TYR A 56 -3.68 -7.42 -0.65
N TYR A 57 -2.70 -7.76 -1.49
CA TYR A 57 -2.36 -9.14 -1.81
C TYR A 57 -1.17 -9.56 -0.95
N HIS A 58 -1.25 -10.78 -0.39
CA HIS A 58 -0.18 -11.38 0.42
C HIS A 58 0.54 -12.52 -0.32
N GLU A 59 0.11 -12.91 -1.51
CA GLU A 59 0.71 -14.06 -2.20
C GLU A 59 2.02 -13.66 -2.91
N TRP A 60 3.10 -14.39 -2.60
CA TRP A 60 4.47 -14.26 -3.15
C TRP A 60 5.20 -12.97 -2.75
N ASP A 61 4.84 -11.84 -3.35
CA ASP A 61 5.37 -10.51 -3.06
C ASP A 61 4.21 -9.64 -2.59
N PRO A 62 4.16 -9.27 -1.30
CA PRO A 62 3.03 -8.51 -0.78
C PRO A 62 2.93 -7.13 -1.45
N CYS A 63 1.72 -6.75 -1.83
CA CYS A 63 1.50 -5.49 -2.53
C CYS A 63 0.20 -4.80 -2.11
N LEU A 64 0.24 -3.47 -2.16
CA LEU A 64 -0.91 -2.59 -1.93
C LEU A 64 -1.27 -1.89 -3.23
N ILE A 65 -2.47 -2.17 -3.74
CA ILE A 65 -2.97 -1.63 -5.00
C ILE A 65 -4.06 -0.61 -4.71
N ALA A 66 -3.83 0.64 -5.08
CA ALA A 66 -4.83 1.70 -4.96
C ALA A 66 -6.03 1.45 -5.87
N GLN A 67 -7.24 1.74 -5.38
CA GLN A 67 -8.49 1.67 -6.13
C GLN A 67 -9.06 3.05 -6.46
N SER A 68 -8.36 4.13 -6.10
CA SER A 68 -8.78 5.51 -6.34
C SER A 68 -7.58 6.44 -6.57
N GLU A 69 -7.83 7.64 -7.10
CA GLU A 69 -6.79 8.68 -7.26
C GLU A 69 -6.22 9.11 -5.90
N THR A 70 -7.07 9.28 -4.89
CA THR A 70 -6.65 9.51 -3.50
C THR A 70 -5.74 8.38 -3.00
N GLY A 71 -6.08 7.12 -3.33
CA GLY A 71 -5.24 5.98 -3.03
C GLY A 71 -3.85 6.08 -3.68
N ASN A 72 -3.76 6.55 -4.92
CA ASN A 72 -2.48 6.77 -5.59
C ASN A 72 -1.62 7.81 -4.84
N GLU A 73 -2.21 8.90 -4.37
CA GLU A 73 -1.49 9.91 -3.59
C GLU A 73 -0.97 9.35 -2.27
N VAL A 74 -1.78 8.53 -1.60
CA VAL A 74 -1.39 7.83 -0.37
C VAL A 74 -0.23 6.86 -0.62
N LEU A 75 -0.26 6.07 -1.70
CA LEU A 75 0.85 5.16 -2.02
C LEU A 75 2.14 5.90 -2.37
N ARG A 76 2.04 7.06 -3.05
CA ARG A 76 3.22 7.93 -3.27
C ARG A 76 3.80 8.41 -1.95
N ALA A 77 2.96 8.90 -1.04
CA ALA A 77 3.42 9.37 0.27
C ALA A 77 4.10 8.26 1.09
N LEU A 78 3.53 7.05 1.09
CA LEU A 78 4.16 5.88 1.73
C LEU A 78 5.50 5.54 1.09
N TYR A 79 5.55 5.48 -0.24
CA TYR A 79 6.77 5.19 -0.98
C TYR A 79 7.89 6.20 -0.65
N TYR A 80 7.59 7.50 -0.72
CA TYR A 80 8.57 8.56 -0.37
C TYR A 80 9.07 8.45 1.06
N ASN A 81 8.18 8.11 2.00
CA ASN A 81 8.57 7.88 3.39
C ASN A 81 9.55 6.69 3.54
N PHE A 82 9.39 5.65 2.72
CA PHE A 82 10.23 4.46 2.81
C PHE A 82 11.56 4.58 2.05
N THR A 83 11.61 5.37 0.98
CA THR A 83 12.84 5.53 0.16
C THR A 83 13.64 6.78 0.49
N GLY A 84 13.05 7.76 1.19
CA GLY A 84 13.76 8.97 1.62
C GLY A 84 14.08 9.96 0.50
N ASP A 85 13.50 9.80 -0.70
CA ASP A 85 13.65 10.77 -1.79
C ASP A 85 12.83 12.03 -1.47
N CYS A 86 13.52 13.08 -1.02
CA CYS A 86 13.05 14.46 -0.93
C CYS A 86 13.46 15.25 -2.17
#